data_AF-A0AAD3M429-F1
#
_entry.id   AF-A0AAD3M429-F1
#
_cell.length_a   1.000
_cell.length_b   1.000
_cell.length_c   1.000
_cell.angle_alpha   90.00
_cell.angle_beta   90.00
_cell.angle_gamma   90.00
#
_symmetry.space_group_name_H-M   'P 1'
#
loop_
_entity.id
_entity.type
_entity.pdbx_description
1 polymer ?
#
loop_
_entity_poly.entity_id
_entity_poly.type
_entity_poly.pdbx_seq_one_letter_code
_entity_poly.pdbx_strand_id
1 'polypeptide(L)'
;MSDHQEQMSISGFGSSSSLLQGRRFYCREWALDKLRHCLDARSVPGQPPGLLVMGGPGAGKSALCTEVVWPTSKAGLAAGLAARCLASHFCQREDQRSTVLWRFVLGLVEQLRASPLLSPGYKEILNSPSVSSALEPLTCQKDPDDTFKRLARGQQLFVFGAPVRESGRG
;
A
#
# COMPACT_ATOMS: atom_id res chain seq x y z
N MET A 1 -18.27 22.14 34.36
CA MET A 1 -17.14 22.36 33.45
C MET A 1 -16.06 21.40 33.87
N SER A 2 -16.03 20.22 33.25
CA SER A 2 -15.09 19.16 33.61
C SER A 2 -14.54 18.62 32.31
N ASP A 3 -13.30 19.04 32.02
CA ASP A 3 -12.54 18.67 30.84
C ASP A 3 -12.37 17.15 30.75
N HIS A 4 -13.03 16.55 29.77
CA HIS A 4 -12.73 15.19 29.34
C HIS A 4 -11.49 15.22 28.45
N GLN A 5 -10.35 15.05 29.11
CA GLN A 5 -9.07 14.76 28.47
C GLN A 5 -9.17 13.39 27.79
N GLU A 6 -9.60 13.41 26.53
CA GLU A 6 -9.63 12.23 25.66
C GLU A 6 -8.18 11.78 25.45
N GLN A 7 -7.81 10.73 26.18
CA GLN A 7 -6.55 10.03 26.01
C GLN A 7 -6.45 9.56 24.56
N MET A 8 -5.63 10.26 23.77
CA MET A 8 -5.12 9.76 22.50
C MET A 8 -4.24 8.55 22.78
N SER A 9 -4.87 7.37 22.83
CA SER A 9 -4.16 6.13 22.61
C SER A 9 -3.64 6.15 21.18
N ILE A 10 -2.36 6.52 21.02
CA ILE A 10 -1.53 6.32 19.82
C ILE A 10 -1.32 4.80 19.69
N SER A 11 -2.41 4.06 19.48
CA SER A 11 -2.40 2.64 19.21
C SER A 11 -2.18 2.47 17.71
N GLY A 12 -0.91 2.48 17.31
CA GLY A 12 -0.38 2.02 16.03
C GLY A 12 -1.03 2.59 14.78
N PHE A 13 -0.26 3.30 13.96
CA PHE A 13 -0.50 3.40 12.51
C PHE A 13 -0.26 2.03 11.84
N GLY A 14 -0.88 0.98 12.37
CA GLY A 14 -0.70 -0.39 11.92
C GLY A 14 -1.04 -0.49 10.44
N SER A 15 -0.10 -0.98 9.65
CA SER A 15 -0.32 -1.28 8.24
C SER A 15 -1.61 -2.10 8.10
N SER A 16 -2.54 -1.67 7.25
CA SER A 16 -3.76 -2.42 6.96
C SER A 16 -3.38 -3.77 6.33
N SER A 17 -3.24 -4.81 7.14
CA SER A 17 -2.97 -6.17 6.68
C SER A 17 -4.18 -6.74 5.97
N SER A 18 -3.99 -7.57 4.95
CA SER A 18 -5.12 -8.23 4.29
C SER A 18 -5.75 -9.30 5.21
N LEU A 19 -7.09 -9.37 5.25
CA LEU A 19 -7.82 -10.45 5.94
C LEU A 19 -7.51 -11.86 5.38
N LEU A 20 -6.89 -11.91 4.20
CA LEU A 20 -6.50 -13.15 3.53
C LEU A 20 -5.03 -13.52 3.79
N GLN A 21 -4.30 -12.75 4.60
CA GLN A 21 -2.91 -13.06 4.91
C GLN A 21 -2.80 -14.44 5.57
N GLY A 22 -1.84 -15.24 5.09
CA GLY A 22 -1.63 -16.62 5.56
C GLY A 22 -2.66 -17.64 5.06
N ARG A 23 -3.67 -17.23 4.28
CA ARG A 23 -4.57 -18.18 3.59
C ARG A 23 -3.88 -18.76 2.37
N ARG A 24 -4.15 -20.03 2.08
CA ARG A 24 -3.56 -20.71 0.91
C ARG A 24 -4.12 -20.15 -0.38
N PHE A 25 -3.24 -19.90 -1.34
CA PHE A 25 -3.57 -19.41 -2.68
C PHE A 25 -3.43 -20.52 -3.73
N TYR A 26 -4.36 -20.59 -4.69
CA TYR A 26 -4.45 -21.70 -5.66
C TYR A 26 -4.88 -21.25 -7.06
N CYS A 27 -4.45 -22.00 -8.08
CA CYS A 27 -5.00 -22.03 -9.45
C CYS A 27 -4.92 -20.71 -10.22
N ARG A 28 -4.03 -19.80 -9.81
CA ARG A 28 -3.87 -18.44 -10.35
C ARG A 28 -2.40 -18.06 -10.51
N GLU A 29 -1.54 -19.06 -10.68
CA GLU A 29 -0.10 -18.93 -10.86
C GLU A 29 0.22 -18.07 -12.10
N TRP A 30 -0.50 -18.31 -13.21
CA TRP A 30 -0.37 -17.53 -14.45
C TRP A 30 -0.61 -16.02 -14.24
N ALA A 31 -1.45 -15.66 -13.27
CA ALA A 31 -1.74 -14.25 -13.00
C ALA A 31 -0.55 -13.58 -12.31
N LEU A 32 0.14 -14.27 -11.40
CA LEU A 32 1.37 -13.79 -10.77
C LEU A 32 2.48 -13.58 -11.81
N ASP A 33 2.64 -14.52 -12.74
CA ASP A 33 3.62 -14.40 -13.83
C ASP A 33 3.28 -13.21 -14.74
N LYS A 34 2.00 -13.02 -15.05
CA LYS A 34 1.55 -11.86 -15.83
C LYS A 34 1.78 -10.54 -15.10
N LEU A 35 1.50 -10.47 -13.80
CA LEU A 35 1.78 -9.28 -12.98
C LEU A 35 3.27 -8.96 -13.03
N ARG A 36 4.13 -9.96 -12.80
CA ARG A 36 5.58 -9.81 -12.88
C ARG A 36 6.02 -9.29 -14.24
N HIS A 37 5.59 -9.93 -15.33
CA HIS A 37 5.97 -9.52 -16.68
C HIS A 37 5.53 -8.09 -16.99
N CYS A 38 4.30 -7.70 -16.61
CA CYS A 38 3.82 -6.34 -16.80
C CYS A 38 4.60 -5.31 -15.96
N LEU A 39 5.09 -5.68 -14.78
CA LEU A 39 5.92 -4.79 -13.95
C LEU A 39 7.34 -4.67 -14.51
N ASP A 40 7.91 -5.74 -15.05
CA ASP A 40 9.26 -5.75 -15.65
C ASP A 40 9.30 -5.03 -17.01
N ALA A 41 8.28 -5.21 -17.85
CA ALA A 41 8.18 -4.58 -19.17
C ALA A 41 7.97 -3.06 -19.11
N ARG A 42 7.67 -2.50 -17.95
CA ARG A 42 7.24 -1.10 -17.76
C ARG A 42 8.38 -0.07 -17.75
N SER A 43 9.59 -0.46 -18.16
CA SER A 43 10.75 0.43 -18.28
C SER A 43 10.70 1.37 -19.49
N VAL A 44 9.52 1.65 -20.04
CA VAL A 44 9.36 2.53 -21.23
C VAL A 44 9.15 3.99 -20.77
N PRO A 45 9.98 4.95 -21.23
CA PRO A 45 9.82 6.37 -20.87
C PRO A 45 8.47 6.92 -21.33
N GLY A 46 7.72 7.58 -20.43
CA GLY A 46 6.52 8.34 -20.78
C GLY A 46 5.16 7.73 -20.38
N GLN A 47 5.11 6.49 -19.86
CA GLN A 47 3.90 5.93 -19.26
C GLN A 47 3.92 6.06 -17.73
N PRO A 48 2.81 6.51 -17.10
CA PRO A 48 2.72 6.50 -15.64
C PRO A 48 2.77 5.04 -15.15
N PRO A 49 3.65 4.73 -14.18
CA PRO A 49 3.80 3.37 -13.71
C PRO A 49 2.60 2.98 -12.84
N GLY A 50 1.76 2.06 -13.32
CA GLY A 50 0.63 1.55 -12.53
C GLY A 50 -0.06 0.36 -13.18
N LEU A 51 -0.40 -0.65 -12.38
CA LEU A 51 -1.09 -1.85 -12.82
C LEU A 51 -2.48 -1.93 -12.19
N LEU A 52 -3.52 -2.00 -13.02
CA LEU A 52 -4.88 -2.18 -12.56
C LEU A 52 -5.31 -3.64 -12.76
N VAL A 53 -5.68 -4.30 -11.65
CA VAL A 53 -6.24 -5.66 -11.69
C VAL A 53 -7.77 -5.56 -11.66
N MET A 54 -8.41 -5.96 -12.76
CA MET A 54 -9.87 -5.98 -12.90
C MET A 54 -10.41 -7.40 -12.95
N GLY A 55 -11.66 -7.57 -12.52
CA GLY A 55 -12.36 -8.86 -12.52
C GLY A 55 -13.64 -8.80 -11.70
N GLY A 56 -14.52 -9.78 -11.91
CA GLY A 56 -15.79 -9.87 -11.20
C GLY A 56 -15.64 -10.02 -9.67
N PRO A 57 -16.73 -9.81 -8.92
CA PRO A 57 -16.82 -10.19 -7.51
C PRO A 57 -16.44 -11.67 -7.33
N GLY A 58 -15.69 -12.00 -6.27
CA GLY A 58 -15.25 -13.38 -6.03
C GLY A 58 -14.14 -13.91 -6.96
N ALA A 59 -13.68 -13.13 -7.96
CA ALA A 59 -12.60 -13.56 -8.87
C ALA A 59 -11.21 -13.72 -8.20
N GLY A 60 -11.09 -13.45 -6.90
CA GLY A 60 -9.85 -13.62 -6.14
C GLY A 60 -8.85 -12.47 -6.28
N LYS A 61 -9.27 -11.26 -6.70
CA LYS A 61 -8.39 -10.08 -6.85
C LYS A 61 -7.63 -9.75 -5.56
N SER A 62 -8.34 -9.66 -4.44
CA SER A 62 -7.74 -9.38 -3.14
C SER A 62 -6.83 -10.51 -2.69
N ALA A 63 -7.18 -11.77 -2.98
CA ALA A 63 -6.33 -12.92 -2.69
C ALA A 63 -5.02 -12.85 -3.50
N LEU A 64 -5.10 -12.50 -4.79
CA LEU A 64 -3.94 -12.30 -5.66
C LEU A 64 -3.04 -11.18 -5.14
N CYS A 65 -3.57 -10.00 -4.80
CA CYS A 65 -2.77 -8.91 -4.22
C CYS A 65 -2.16 -9.29 -2.86
N THR A 66 -2.88 -10.08 -2.06
CA THR A 66 -2.34 -10.58 -0.78
C THR A 66 -1.17 -11.53 -1.01
N GLU A 67 -1.30 -12.45 -1.95
CA GLU A 67 -0.25 -13.40 -2.33
C GLU A 67 0.99 -12.69 -2.91
N VAL A 68 0.80 -11.57 -3.60
CA VAL A 68 1.92 -10.74 -4.10
C VAL A 68 2.75 -10.15 -2.95
N VAL A 69 2.11 -9.73 -1.86
CA VAL A 69 2.77 -9.09 -0.71
C VAL A 69 3.28 -10.12 0.30
N TRP A 70 2.48 -11.15 0.58
CA TRP A 70 2.77 -12.23 1.53
C TRP A 70 2.54 -13.59 0.86
N PRO A 71 3.48 -14.05 0.02
CA PRO A 71 3.32 -15.27 -0.76
C PRO A 71 3.28 -16.50 0.13
N THR A 72 2.29 -17.36 -0.10
CA THR A 72 2.12 -18.65 0.59
C THR A 72 2.34 -19.84 -0.37
N SER A 73 2.21 -19.60 -1.67
CA SER A 73 2.36 -20.60 -2.73
C SER A 73 3.76 -20.60 -3.32
N LYS A 74 4.16 -21.75 -3.90
CA LYS A 74 5.44 -21.86 -4.62
C LYS A 74 5.55 -20.87 -5.78
N ALA A 75 4.45 -20.62 -6.49
CA ALA A 75 4.41 -19.66 -7.58
C ALA A 75 4.57 -18.21 -7.10
N GLY A 76 3.91 -17.84 -6.00
CA GLY A 76 4.07 -16.52 -5.37
C GLY A 76 5.52 -16.26 -4.95
N LEU A 77 6.16 -17.25 -4.35
CA LEU A 77 7.59 -17.19 -3.99
C LEU A 77 8.47 -17.07 -5.24
N ALA A 78 8.22 -17.86 -6.28
CA ALA A 78 8.98 -17.84 -7.53
C ALA A 78 8.80 -16.54 -8.34
N ALA A 79 7.64 -15.88 -8.23
CA ALA A 79 7.37 -14.59 -8.84
C ALA A 79 8.26 -13.48 -8.25
N GLY A 80 8.71 -13.61 -7.00
CA GLY A 80 9.66 -12.70 -6.35
C GLY A 80 9.16 -11.27 -6.15
N LEU A 81 7.84 -11.05 -6.25
CA LEU A 81 7.24 -9.72 -6.16
C LEU A 81 7.25 -9.16 -4.73
N ALA A 82 7.10 -10.02 -3.73
CA ALA A 82 7.14 -9.62 -2.32
C ALA A 82 8.49 -8.99 -1.93
N ALA A 83 9.59 -9.53 -2.46
CA ALA A 83 10.95 -9.00 -2.24
C ALA A 83 11.19 -7.64 -2.91
N ARG A 84 10.27 -7.17 -3.76
CA ARG A 84 10.29 -5.87 -4.43
C ARG A 84 9.20 -4.94 -3.90
N CYS A 85 8.43 -5.38 -2.91
CA CYS A 85 7.34 -4.61 -2.31
C CYS A 85 7.92 -3.62 -1.29
N LEU A 86 7.76 -2.33 -1.56
CA LEU A 86 8.22 -1.26 -0.66
C LEU A 86 7.20 -0.95 0.43
N ALA A 87 5.93 -0.99 0.07
CA ALA A 87 4.80 -0.76 0.97
C ALA A 87 3.52 -1.32 0.33
N SER A 88 2.50 -1.57 1.16
CA SER A 88 1.20 -2.06 0.74
C SER A 88 0.08 -1.40 1.53
N HIS A 89 -1.09 -1.26 0.92
CA HIS A 89 -2.29 -0.74 1.58
C HIS A 89 -3.51 -1.48 1.10
N PHE A 90 -4.23 -2.11 2.02
CA PHE A 90 -5.50 -2.77 1.73
C PHE A 90 -6.64 -1.93 2.26
N CYS A 91 -7.47 -1.38 1.38
CA CYS A 91 -8.70 -0.70 1.76
C CYS A 91 -9.74 -1.74 2.20
N GLN A 92 -10.09 -1.72 3.48
CA GLN A 92 -11.15 -2.54 4.05
C GLN A 92 -12.36 -1.65 4.32
N ARG A 93 -13.53 -2.03 3.83
CA ARG A 93 -14.73 -1.20 3.99
C ARG A 93 -15.16 -1.11 5.45
N GLU A 94 -14.95 -2.20 6.19
CA GLU A 94 -15.33 -2.36 7.58
C GLU A 94 -14.42 -1.56 8.53
N ASP A 95 -13.21 -1.24 8.09
CA ASP A 95 -12.28 -0.39 8.83
C ASP A 95 -12.22 1.02 8.23
N GLN A 96 -13.02 1.93 8.80
CA GLN A 96 -13.03 3.34 8.45
C GLN A 96 -11.65 4.00 8.57
N ARG A 97 -10.73 3.40 9.33
CA ARG A 97 -9.35 3.90 9.48
C ARG A 97 -8.50 3.62 8.24
N SER A 98 -8.86 2.64 7.43
CA SER A 98 -8.18 2.29 6.17
C SER A 98 -8.64 3.14 4.97
N THR A 99 -9.74 3.89 5.12
CA THR A 99 -10.32 4.73 4.07
C THR A 99 -9.97 6.22 4.21
N VAL A 100 -9.42 6.65 5.35
CA VAL A 100 -8.95 8.02 5.55
C VAL A 100 -7.57 8.23 4.92
N LEU A 101 -7.51 9.19 4.00
CA LEU A 101 -6.36 9.45 3.14
C LEU A 101 -5.08 9.80 3.91
N TRP A 102 -5.16 10.66 4.93
CA TRP A 102 -3.98 11.06 5.70
C TRP A 102 -3.34 9.87 6.44
N ARG A 103 -4.15 8.91 6.94
CA ARG A 103 -3.63 7.68 7.55
C ARG A 103 -2.99 6.76 6.54
N PHE A 104 -3.56 6.66 5.34
CA PHE A 104 -2.92 5.96 4.23
C PHE A 104 -1.52 6.53 3.96
N VAL A 105 -1.40 7.86 3.86
CA VAL A 105 -0.10 8.51 3.61
C VAL A 105 0.90 8.21 4.73
N LEU A 106 0.51 8.35 6.00
CA LEU A 106 1.41 8.07 7.12
C LEU A 106 1.80 6.59 7.21
N GLY A 107 0.84 5.68 7.07
CA GLY A 107 1.11 4.24 7.10
C GLY A 107 1.99 3.77 5.94
N LEU A 108 1.90 4.43 4.78
CA LEU A 108 2.80 4.20 3.66
C LEU A 108 4.23 4.65 4.01
N VAL A 109 4.37 5.84 4.61
CA VAL A 109 5.67 6.40 5.00
C VAL A 109 6.37 5.56 6.05
N GLU A 110 5.63 5.05 7.04
CA GLU A 110 6.18 4.15 8.05
C GLU A 110 6.72 2.86 7.41
N GLN A 111 5.96 2.25 6.50
CA GLN A 111 6.42 1.07 5.75
C GLN A 111 7.67 1.38 4.93
N LEU A 112 7.71 2.55 4.27
CA LEU A 112 8.89 2.98 3.52
C LEU A 112 10.10 3.18 4.44
N ARG A 113 9.95 3.83 5.60
CA ARG A 113 11.04 4.01 6.58
C ARG A 113 11.61 2.69 7.08
N ALA A 114 10.74 1.71 7.31
CA ALA A 114 11.10 0.36 7.74
C ALA A 114 11.67 -0.50 6.62
N SER A 115 11.43 -0.16 5.34
CA SER A 115 11.85 -0.97 4.21
C SER A 115 13.39 -1.02 4.08
N PRO A 116 13.99 -2.22 3.99
CA PRO A 116 15.43 -2.37 3.75
C PRO A 116 15.80 -2.14 2.28
N LEU A 117 14.81 -2.07 1.38
CA LEU A 117 15.00 -1.96 -0.06
C LEU A 117 15.23 -0.51 -0.52
N LEU A 118 14.96 0.47 0.35
CA LEU A 118 15.14 1.88 0.03
C LEU A 118 16.59 2.31 0.26
N SER A 119 17.10 3.10 -0.69
CA SER A 119 18.44 3.69 -0.56
C SER A 119 18.51 4.62 0.66
N PRO A 120 19.68 4.71 1.32
CA PRO A 120 19.87 5.61 2.48
C PRO A 120 19.48 7.06 2.19
N GLY A 121 19.74 7.54 0.97
CA GLY A 121 19.36 8.89 0.54
C GLY A 121 17.85 9.15 0.56
N TYR A 122 17.00 8.12 0.37
CA TYR A 122 15.55 8.31 0.51
C TYR A 122 15.16 8.54 1.97
N LYS A 123 15.81 7.85 2.92
CA LYS A 123 15.58 8.08 4.37
C LYS A 123 15.98 9.50 4.76
N GLU A 124 17.05 10.04 4.18
CA GLU A 124 17.46 11.44 4.39
C GLU A 124 16.41 12.43 3.88
N ILE A 125 15.81 12.17 2.70
CA ILE A 125 14.70 12.98 2.18
C ILE A 125 13.49 12.93 3.14
N LEU A 126 13.14 11.76 3.67
CA LEU A 126 12.06 11.60 4.65
C LEU A 126 12.34 12.30 5.99
N ASN A 127 13.61 12.47 6.34
CA ASN A 127 14.07 13.15 7.55
C ASN A 127 14.32 14.65 7.32
N SER A 128 14.21 15.14 6.08
CA SER A 128 14.35 16.55 5.80
C SER A 128 13.28 17.37 6.55
N PRO A 129 13.60 18.56 7.08
CA PRO A 129 12.68 19.31 7.92
C PRO A 129 11.34 19.63 7.24
N SER A 130 11.37 19.88 5.93
CA SER A 130 10.20 20.23 5.11
C SER A 130 9.26 19.05 4.85
N VAL A 131 9.78 17.82 4.85
CA VAL A 131 8.99 16.58 4.71
C VAL A 131 8.56 16.09 6.07
N SER A 132 9.45 16.08 7.07
CA SER A 132 9.14 15.65 8.42
C SER A 132 8.03 16.48 9.06
N SER A 133 7.98 17.80 8.83
CA SER A 133 6.89 18.65 9.33
C SER A 133 5.54 18.36 8.68
N ALA A 134 5.55 17.93 7.41
CA ALA A 134 4.34 17.55 6.67
C ALA A 134 3.82 16.16 7.09
N LEU A 135 4.72 15.29 7.56
CA LEU A 135 4.42 13.95 8.07
C LEU A 135 3.86 13.94 9.50
N GLU A 136 3.79 15.09 10.17
CA GLU A 136 3.10 15.20 11.45
C GLU A 136 1.58 14.93 11.27
N PRO A 137 0.94 14.12 12.13
CA PRO A 137 -0.46 13.70 11.94
C PRO A 137 -1.44 14.86 11.74
N LEU A 138 -1.30 15.93 12.52
CA LEU A 138 -2.16 17.12 12.44
C LEU A 138 -1.91 17.95 11.18
N THR A 139 -0.68 17.93 10.65
CA THR A 139 -0.32 18.63 9.40
C THR A 139 -0.78 17.82 8.19
N CYS A 140 -0.53 16.52 8.19
CA CYS A 140 -0.97 15.61 7.13
C CYS A 140 -2.50 15.53 7.04
N GLN A 141 -3.22 15.63 8.16
CA GLN A 141 -4.68 15.69 8.17
C GLN A 141 -5.23 16.94 7.46
N LYS A 142 -4.51 18.07 7.51
CA LYS A 142 -4.92 19.32 6.85
C LYS A 142 -4.71 19.26 5.34
N ASP A 143 -3.61 18.68 4.88
CA ASP A 143 -3.31 18.53 3.45
C ASP A 143 -2.55 17.22 3.15
N PRO A 144 -3.29 16.10 3.00
CA PRO A 144 -2.67 14.80 2.71
C PRO A 144 -2.14 14.71 1.28
N ASP A 145 -2.71 15.46 0.33
CA ASP A 145 -2.33 15.47 -1.08
C ASP A 145 -0.95 16.11 -1.28
N ASP A 146 -0.73 17.28 -0.67
CA ASP A 146 0.58 17.94 -0.72
C ASP A 146 1.65 17.11 -0.01
N THR A 147 1.30 16.49 1.12
CA THR A 147 2.18 15.56 1.84
C THR A 147 2.59 14.40 0.94
N PHE A 148 1.64 13.75 0.26
CA PHE A 148 1.92 12.66 -0.67
C PHE A 148 2.78 13.10 -1.86
N LYS A 149 2.48 14.27 -2.46
CA LYS A 149 3.26 14.83 -3.57
C LYS A 149 4.71 15.13 -3.19
N ARG A 150 4.98 15.54 -1.95
CA ARG A 150 6.36 15.78 -1.47
C ARG A 150 7.14 14.46 -1.33
N LEU A 151 6.45 13.37 -0.97
CA LEU A 151 7.04 12.04 -0.82
C LEU A 151 7.30 11.33 -2.16
N ALA A 152 6.35 11.44 -3.10
CA ALA A 152 6.38 10.73 -4.38
C ALA A 152 7.35 11.34 -5.40
N ARG A 153 7.82 12.58 -5.20
CA ARG A 153 8.80 13.24 -6.08
C ARG A 153 10.15 12.51 -6.18
N GLY A 154 10.42 11.55 -5.31
CA GLY A 154 11.72 10.86 -5.23
C GLY A 154 11.78 9.43 -5.79
N GLN A 155 10.66 8.75 -6.08
CA GLN A 155 10.71 7.33 -6.50
C GLN A 155 9.40 6.75 -7.04
N GLN A 156 9.54 5.66 -7.78
CA GLN A 156 8.45 4.82 -8.31
C GLN A 156 7.80 4.03 -7.17
N LEU A 157 6.72 4.58 -6.59
CA LEU A 157 5.95 3.90 -5.56
C LEU A 157 4.97 2.90 -6.18
N PHE A 158 5.01 1.65 -5.72
CA PHE A 158 4.04 0.62 -6.09
C PHE A 158 2.95 0.54 -5.03
N VAL A 159 1.75 1.00 -5.37
CA VAL A 159 0.57 0.87 -4.51
C VAL A 159 -0.38 -0.15 -5.12
N PHE A 160 -0.55 -1.29 -4.46
CA PHE A 160 -1.52 -2.31 -4.86
C PHE A 160 -2.90 -1.98 -4.28
N GLY A 161 -3.73 -1.28 -5.06
CA GLY A 161 -5.15 -1.09 -4.75
C GLY A 161 -6.01 -2.10 -5.50
N ALA A 162 -6.68 -3.01 -4.79
CA ALA A 162 -7.73 -3.84 -5.38
C ALA A 162 -9.10 -3.18 -5.09
N PRO A 163 -9.77 -2.55 -6.07
CA PRO A 163 -11.13 -2.06 -5.86
C PRO A 163 -12.07 -3.25 -5.64
N VAL A 164 -12.65 -3.35 -4.44
CA VAL A 164 -13.81 -4.20 -4.19
C VAL A 164 -15.01 -3.50 -4.84
N ARG A 165 -15.22 -3.79 -6.12
CA ARG A 165 -16.42 -3.33 -6.83
C ARG A 165 -17.58 -4.25 -6.46
N GLU A 166 -18.58 -3.70 -5.76
CA GLU A 166 -19.80 -4.39 -5.39
C GLU A 166 -20.52 -4.92 -6.63
N SER A 167 -20.97 -6.18 -6.54
CA SER A 167 -22.03 -6.66 -7.41
C SER A 167 -23.29 -5.95 -6.96
N GLY A 168 -23.84 -5.09 -7.82
CA GLY A 168 -25.22 -4.66 -7.67
C GLY A 168 -26.13 -5.88 -7.55
N ARG A 169 -26.85 -5.95 -6.44
CA ARG A 169 -28.11 -6.66 -6.24
C ARG A 169 -28.91 -5.70 -5.36
N GLY A 170 -30.10 -5.25 -5.69
CA GLY A 170 -31.10 -5.60 -6.68
C GLY A 170 -32.38 -4.95 -6.15
#